data_AF-A0A6P7Z1G4-F1
#
_entry.id   AF-A0A6P7Z1G4-F1
#
_cell.length_a   1.000
_cell.length_b   1.000
_cell.length_c   1.000
_cell.angle_alpha   90.00
_cell.angle_beta   90.00
_cell.angle_gamma   90.00
#
_symmetry.space_group_name_H-M   'P 1'
#
loop_
_entity.id
_entity.type
_entity.pdbx_description
1 polymer ?
#
loop_
_entity_poly.entity_id
_entity_poly.type
_entity_poly.pdbx_seq_one_letter_code
_entity_poly.pdbx_strand_id
1 'polypeptide(L)'
;MANKENELACAANLQEKLVNSNNSSSSQTEEPSFKYSGFFTEVSKDHETMSQVLFSRNLRLSVALTFWRKRRTSELIAYLVRMQDLGVVADCLPVLMNSLQEEKPCISVGCCVDLLPLIKSLLKSKYEEYVLVGLNWLQAVIKRWWSQLSKNTDDLEDENIQVLKWQLIDLWKKEKQLIQVPGYTGNIAKECSTNFTFENPVLTSTLLKSCVKGSKSKHGSKQYLRLQDL
;
A
#
# COMPACT_ATOMS: atom_id res chain seq x y z
N MET A 1 -7.51 17.65 -37.37
CA MET A 1 -8.74 18.18 -36.73
C MET A 1 -9.07 17.24 -35.59
N ALA A 2 -8.59 17.51 -34.37
CA ALA A 2 -9.04 18.54 -33.42
C ALA A 2 -10.21 18.04 -32.57
N ASN A 3 -9.91 17.60 -31.35
CA ASN A 3 -10.62 18.14 -30.19
C ASN A 3 -9.74 18.02 -28.94
N LYS A 4 -9.22 19.17 -28.51
CA LYS A 4 -8.40 19.41 -27.34
C LYS A 4 -9.05 20.63 -26.70
N GLU A 5 -9.78 20.45 -25.60
CA GLU A 5 -10.14 21.49 -24.62
C GLU A 5 -11.07 20.88 -23.57
N ASN A 6 -10.50 20.50 -22.43
CA ASN A 6 -11.24 20.44 -21.18
C ASN A 6 -10.25 20.64 -20.04
N GLU A 7 -9.84 21.88 -19.83
CA GLU A 7 -9.14 22.31 -18.63
C GLU A 7 -9.72 23.64 -18.15
N LEU A 8 -9.82 23.76 -16.81
CA LEU A 8 -9.88 25.01 -16.05
C LEU A 8 -11.18 25.84 -16.13
N ALA A 9 -12.20 25.45 -15.36
CA ALA A 9 -13.33 26.34 -15.06
C ALA A 9 -13.87 26.22 -13.61
N CYS A 10 -13.03 25.90 -12.61
CA CYS A 10 -13.50 25.81 -11.21
C CYS A 10 -13.00 26.90 -10.25
N ALA A 11 -12.09 27.79 -10.65
CA ALA A 11 -11.50 28.77 -9.71
C ALA A 11 -12.01 30.22 -9.87
N ALA A 12 -12.61 30.60 -11.01
CA ALA A 12 -12.90 32.01 -11.29
C ALA A 12 -14.26 32.52 -10.77
N ASN A 13 -15.23 31.63 -10.49
CA ASN A 13 -16.63 32.04 -10.28
C ASN A 13 -17.03 32.33 -8.82
N LEU A 14 -16.10 32.24 -7.87
CA LEU A 14 -16.38 32.50 -6.44
C LEU A 14 -15.92 33.87 -5.94
N GLN A 15 -14.97 34.53 -6.61
CA GLN A 15 -14.48 35.85 -6.18
C GLN A 15 -15.36 37.01 -6.64
N GLU A 16 -16.15 36.85 -7.71
CA GLU A 16 -16.93 37.97 -8.26
C GLU A 16 -18.22 38.26 -7.47
N LYS A 17 -18.68 37.33 -6.63
CA LYS A 17 -19.94 37.47 -5.88
C LYS A 17 -19.84 38.16 -4.52
N LEU A 18 -18.63 38.53 -4.07
CA LEU A 18 -18.40 39.08 -2.72
C LEU A 18 -18.00 40.57 -2.70
N VAL A 19 -17.80 41.22 -3.85
CA VAL A 19 -17.27 42.61 -3.88
C VAL A 19 -18.33 43.69 -4.15
N ASN A 20 -19.54 43.35 -4.58
CA ASN A 20 -20.56 44.35 -4.96
C ASN A 20 -21.77 44.41 -4.03
N SER A 21 -21.58 44.77 -2.76
CA SER A 21 -22.69 45.18 -1.91
C SER A 21 -22.30 46.35 -0.99
N ASN A 22 -22.03 47.50 -1.61
CA ASN A 22 -22.03 48.79 -0.91
C ASN A 22 -23.28 49.55 -1.34
N ASN A 23 -24.32 49.55 -0.49
CA ASN A 23 -25.23 50.70 -0.35
C ASN A 23 -26.06 50.61 0.94
N SER A 24 -25.81 51.63 1.79
CA SER A 24 -26.64 52.22 2.86
C SER A 24 -27.39 51.30 3.85
N SER A 25 -26.98 51.34 5.12
CA SER A 25 -27.58 52.21 6.16
C SER A 25 -27.41 51.62 7.56
N SER A 26 -27.10 52.51 8.50
CA SER A 26 -26.85 52.30 9.93
C SER A 26 -27.78 51.31 10.62
N SER A 27 -27.23 50.26 11.23
CA SER A 27 -27.74 49.69 12.48
C SER A 27 -26.65 48.87 13.19
N GLN A 28 -26.41 49.20 14.46
CA GLN A 28 -25.51 48.47 15.35
C GLN A 28 -25.98 47.03 15.51
N THR A 29 -25.21 46.09 14.98
CA THR A 29 -25.11 44.71 15.47
C THR A 29 -23.68 44.25 15.21
N GLU A 30 -23.05 43.61 16.19
CA GLU A 30 -21.70 43.04 16.05
C GLU A 30 -21.68 42.11 14.82
N GLU A 31 -20.94 42.52 13.78
CA GLU A 31 -20.96 41.86 12.49
C GLU A 31 -20.54 40.38 12.60
N PRO A 32 -21.34 39.44 12.07
CA PRO A 32 -20.94 38.04 11.91
C PRO A 32 -19.77 37.87 10.92
N SER A 33 -19.50 38.87 10.08
CA SER A 33 -18.50 38.85 9.00
C SER A 33 -17.07 38.57 9.53
N PHE A 34 -16.72 39.20 10.65
CA PHE A 34 -15.39 39.06 11.27
C PHE A 34 -15.16 37.65 11.83
N LYS A 35 -16.20 36.99 12.36
CA LYS A 35 -16.09 35.61 12.86
C LYS A 35 -15.84 34.59 11.73
N TYR A 36 -16.42 34.78 10.54
CA TYR A 36 -16.28 33.82 9.43
C TYR A 36 -15.00 34.01 8.60
N SER A 37 -14.49 35.23 8.50
CA SER A 37 -13.25 35.52 7.75
C SER A 37 -12.02 34.76 8.28
N GLY A 38 -11.92 34.59 9.60
CA GLY A 38 -10.87 33.79 10.23
C GLY A 38 -10.94 32.30 9.87
N PHE A 39 -12.16 31.73 9.83
CA PHE A 39 -12.34 30.33 9.42
C PHE A 39 -11.98 30.11 7.95
N PHE A 40 -12.37 31.02 7.04
CA PHE A 40 -12.03 30.90 5.62
C PHE A 40 -10.53 31.01 5.38
N THR A 41 -9.86 31.91 6.10
CA THR A 41 -8.41 32.07 6.03
C THR A 41 -7.70 30.80 6.52
N GLU A 42 -8.15 30.20 7.62
CA GLU A 42 -7.54 28.97 8.15
C GLU A 42 -7.77 27.76 7.23
N VAL A 43 -8.97 27.61 6.65
CA VAL A 43 -9.25 26.53 5.68
C VAL A 43 -8.46 26.71 4.39
N SER A 44 -8.25 27.95 3.94
CA SER A 44 -7.57 28.23 2.68
C SER A 44 -6.03 28.19 2.79
N LYS A 45 -5.50 28.27 4.01
CA LYS A 45 -4.08 28.48 4.33
C LYS A 45 -3.13 27.50 3.63
N ASP A 46 -3.54 26.24 3.47
CA ASP A 46 -2.73 25.18 2.85
C ASP A 46 -3.41 24.53 1.63
N HIS A 47 -4.47 25.16 1.11
CA HIS A 47 -5.24 24.59 0.00
C HIS A 47 -4.39 24.39 -1.27
N GLU A 48 -3.54 25.36 -1.60
CA GLU A 48 -2.65 25.27 -2.76
C GLU A 48 -1.65 24.12 -2.59
N THR A 49 -1.01 24.02 -1.41
CA THR A 49 -0.09 22.92 -1.09
C THR A 49 -0.79 21.55 -1.20
N MET A 50 -2.00 21.43 -0.63
CA MET A 50 -2.79 20.20 -0.72
C MET A 50 -3.13 19.84 -2.16
N SER A 51 -3.58 20.82 -2.95
CA SER A 51 -3.90 20.64 -4.37
C SER A 51 -2.68 20.17 -5.16
N GLN A 52 -1.52 20.79 -4.96
CA GLN A 52 -0.28 20.40 -5.64
C GLN A 52 0.17 18.99 -5.26
N VAL A 53 0.14 18.63 -3.98
CA VAL A 53 0.52 17.30 -3.50
C VAL A 53 -0.41 16.23 -4.08
N LEU A 54 -1.73 16.44 -4.01
CA LEU A 54 -2.71 15.50 -4.54
C LEU A 54 -2.61 15.37 -6.06
N PHE A 55 -2.44 16.47 -6.78
CA PHE A 55 -2.27 16.47 -8.23
C PHE A 55 -1.01 15.70 -8.66
N SER A 56 0.12 15.98 -8.01
CA SER A 56 1.39 15.30 -8.29
C SER A 56 1.30 13.80 -8.01
N ARG A 57 0.68 13.40 -6.88
CA ARG A 57 0.46 12.00 -6.53
C ARG A 57 -0.48 11.31 -7.54
N ASN A 58 -1.56 11.97 -7.95
CA ASN A 58 -2.50 11.44 -8.94
C ASN A 58 -1.85 11.25 -10.31
N LEU A 59 -0.99 12.18 -10.75
CA LEU A 59 -0.24 12.04 -12.00
C LEU A 59 0.64 10.79 -11.96
N ARG A 60 1.37 10.59 -10.85
CA ARG A 60 2.26 9.46 -10.66
C ARG A 60 1.50 8.12 -10.57
N LEU A 61 0.34 8.11 -9.91
CA LEU A 61 -0.55 6.94 -9.85
C LEU A 61 -1.18 6.62 -11.21
N SER A 62 -1.51 7.64 -12.00
CA SER A 62 -2.04 7.45 -13.36
C SER A 62 -1.02 6.73 -14.25
N VAL A 63 0.26 7.09 -14.15
CA VAL A 63 1.35 6.37 -14.84
C VAL A 63 1.48 4.94 -14.32
N ALA A 64 1.51 4.73 -13.00
CA ALA A 64 1.54 3.40 -12.40
C ALA A 64 0.39 2.50 -12.89
N LEU A 65 -0.82 3.05 -12.96
CA LEU A 65 -2.02 2.36 -13.43
C LEU A 65 -1.90 1.92 -14.90
N THR A 66 -1.15 2.65 -15.74
CA THR A 66 -0.92 2.22 -17.13
C THR A 66 -0.12 0.92 -17.22
N PHE A 67 0.93 0.75 -16.40
CA PHE A 67 1.70 -0.48 -16.32
C PHE A 67 0.84 -1.63 -15.76
N TRP A 68 0.07 -1.33 -14.71
CA TRP A 68 -0.82 -2.30 -14.08
C TRP A 68 -1.86 -2.87 -15.06
N ARG A 69 -2.58 -2.01 -15.78
CA ARG A 69 -3.61 -2.42 -16.76
C ARG A 69 -3.02 -3.25 -17.91
N LYS A 70 -1.77 -2.98 -18.30
CA LYS A 70 -1.05 -3.73 -19.34
C LYS A 70 -0.41 -5.02 -18.82
N ARG A 71 -0.61 -5.38 -17.53
CA ARG A 71 0.03 -6.52 -16.86
C ARG A 71 1.56 -6.50 -16.94
N ARG A 72 2.14 -5.29 -16.98
CA ARG A 72 3.58 -5.02 -17.04
C ARG A 72 4.13 -4.79 -15.64
N THR A 73 4.10 -5.83 -14.82
CA THR A 73 4.39 -5.70 -13.39
C THR A 73 5.85 -5.33 -13.15
N SER A 74 6.79 -5.93 -13.89
CA SER A 74 8.22 -5.62 -13.73
C SER A 74 8.52 -4.15 -14.03
N GLU A 75 7.90 -3.59 -15.06
CA GLU A 75 8.04 -2.17 -15.41
C GLU A 75 7.36 -1.26 -14.40
N LEU A 76 6.22 -1.69 -13.81
CA LEU A 76 5.60 -1.00 -12.69
C LEU A 76 6.56 -0.95 -11.49
N ILE A 77 7.16 -2.07 -11.09
CA ILE A 77 8.10 -2.11 -9.97
C ILE A 77 9.32 -1.23 -10.28
N ALA A 78 9.91 -1.34 -11.48
CA ALA A 78 11.01 -0.47 -11.89
C ALA A 78 10.62 1.02 -11.86
N TYR A 79 9.37 1.35 -12.20
CA TYR A 79 8.85 2.71 -12.07
C TYR A 79 8.77 3.18 -10.61
N LEU A 80 8.21 2.36 -9.72
CA LEU A 80 8.12 2.65 -8.28
C LEU A 80 9.50 2.81 -7.63
N VAL A 81 10.44 1.94 -7.97
CA VAL A 81 11.82 1.98 -7.47
C VAL A 81 12.52 3.27 -7.92
N ARG A 82 12.32 3.69 -9.17
CA ARG A 82 12.97 4.88 -9.72
C ARG A 82 12.42 6.18 -9.10
N MET A 83 11.11 6.26 -8.88
CA MET A 83 10.46 7.48 -8.37
C MET A 83 10.66 7.69 -6.87
N GLN A 84 10.83 6.60 -6.09
CA GLN A 84 11.06 6.61 -4.64
C GLN A 84 10.03 7.44 -3.82
N ASP A 85 8.83 7.64 -4.36
CA ASP A 85 7.73 8.28 -3.63
C ASP A 85 7.02 7.25 -2.76
N LEU A 86 7.29 7.27 -1.46
CA LEU A 86 6.71 6.33 -0.51
C LEU A 86 5.19 6.42 -0.41
N GLY A 87 4.58 7.58 -0.68
CA GLY A 87 3.14 7.72 -0.73
C GLY A 87 2.55 6.93 -1.89
N VAL A 88 3.13 7.05 -3.08
CA VAL A 88 2.68 6.27 -4.24
C VAL A 88 2.94 4.78 -4.05
N VAL A 89 4.08 4.41 -3.46
CA VAL A 89 4.37 3.01 -3.10
C VAL A 89 3.32 2.48 -2.14
N ALA A 90 2.99 3.22 -1.06
CA ALA A 90 1.99 2.81 -0.08
C ALA A 90 0.59 2.61 -0.71
N ASP A 91 0.21 3.39 -1.72
CA ASP A 91 -1.05 3.19 -2.46
C ASP A 91 -1.02 1.95 -3.37
N CYS A 92 0.14 1.67 -3.99
CA CYS A 92 0.26 0.57 -4.95
C CYS A 92 0.42 -0.80 -4.28
N LEU A 93 1.09 -0.85 -3.11
CA LEU A 93 1.41 -2.10 -2.42
C LEU A 93 0.19 -2.97 -2.11
N PRO A 94 -0.94 -2.45 -1.61
CA PRO A 94 -2.15 -3.24 -1.40
C PRO A 94 -2.67 -3.90 -2.69
N VAL A 95 -2.60 -3.19 -3.82
CA VAL A 95 -3.02 -3.71 -5.14
C VAL A 95 -2.09 -4.85 -5.58
N LEU A 96 -0.78 -4.63 -5.45
CA LEU A 96 0.23 -5.65 -5.73
C LEU A 96 0.04 -6.87 -4.82
N MET A 97 -0.28 -6.65 -3.54
CA MET A 97 -0.44 -7.71 -2.54
C MET A 97 -1.61 -8.63 -2.89
N ASN A 98 -2.73 -8.05 -3.32
CA ASN A 98 -3.89 -8.83 -3.75
C ASN A 98 -3.54 -9.76 -4.92
N SER A 99 -2.67 -9.32 -5.83
CA SER A 99 -2.26 -10.16 -6.95
C SER A 99 -1.32 -11.31 -6.58
N LEU A 100 -0.63 -11.26 -5.43
CA LEU A 100 0.12 -12.40 -4.91
C LEU A 100 -0.79 -13.56 -4.46
N GLN A 101 -2.02 -13.24 -4.11
CA GLN A 101 -3.03 -14.19 -3.65
C GLN A 101 -3.77 -14.86 -4.80
N GLU A 102 -3.63 -14.36 -6.04
CA GLU A 102 -4.20 -14.97 -7.23
C GLU A 102 -3.56 -16.35 -7.52
N GLU A 103 -4.30 -17.23 -8.20
CA GLU A 103 -3.81 -18.57 -8.58
C GLU A 103 -2.54 -18.47 -9.45
N LYS A 104 -2.53 -17.51 -10.39
CA LYS A 104 -1.39 -17.17 -11.23
C LYS A 104 -0.92 -15.75 -10.89
N PRO A 105 0.02 -15.59 -9.95
CA PRO A 105 0.47 -14.27 -9.54
C PRO A 105 1.18 -13.58 -10.72
N CYS A 106 0.85 -12.31 -10.94
CA CYS A 106 1.53 -11.48 -11.94
C CYS A 106 2.86 -10.90 -11.43
N ILE A 107 3.21 -11.18 -10.17
CA ILE A 107 4.43 -10.71 -9.50
C ILE A 107 5.39 -11.88 -9.36
N SER A 108 6.59 -11.73 -9.91
CA SER A 108 7.68 -12.69 -9.77
C SER A 108 8.47 -12.46 -8.47
N VAL A 109 9.29 -13.45 -8.09
CA VAL A 109 10.22 -13.32 -6.97
C VAL A 109 11.20 -12.17 -7.20
N GLY A 110 11.70 -12.01 -8.43
CA GLY A 110 12.57 -10.89 -8.83
C GLY A 110 11.93 -9.53 -8.56
N CYS A 111 10.63 -9.37 -8.88
CA CYS A 111 9.89 -8.16 -8.52
C CYS A 111 9.85 -7.89 -7.01
N CYS A 112 9.78 -8.94 -6.17
CA CYS A 112 9.83 -8.79 -4.72
C CYS A 112 11.22 -8.38 -4.22
N VAL A 113 12.28 -8.91 -4.84
CA VAL A 113 13.68 -8.49 -4.58
C VAL A 113 13.86 -7.02 -4.91
N ASP A 114 13.42 -6.59 -6.09
CA ASP A 114 13.55 -5.20 -6.56
C ASP A 114 12.76 -4.22 -5.69
N LEU A 115 11.63 -4.63 -5.13
CA LEU A 115 10.78 -3.78 -4.31
C LEU A 115 11.31 -3.62 -2.87
N LEU A 116 12.12 -4.57 -2.38
CA LEU A 116 12.53 -4.62 -0.98
C LEU A 116 13.23 -3.35 -0.46
N PRO A 117 14.06 -2.61 -1.22
CA PRO A 117 14.60 -1.33 -0.78
C PRO A 117 13.53 -0.29 -0.43
N LEU A 118 12.42 -0.23 -1.18
CA LEU A 118 11.28 0.64 -0.86
C LEU A 118 10.56 0.15 0.40
N ILE A 119 10.41 -1.16 0.56
CA ILE A 119 9.83 -1.75 1.79
C ILE A 119 10.66 -1.38 3.01
N LYS A 120 12.00 -1.48 2.93
CA LYS A 120 12.91 -1.02 4.00
C LYS A 120 12.69 0.45 4.35
N SER A 121 12.40 1.28 3.35
CA SER A 121 12.12 2.71 3.56
C SER A 121 10.77 2.94 4.23
N LEU A 122 9.74 2.17 3.88
CA LEU A 122 8.43 2.21 4.55
C LEU A 122 8.52 1.81 6.02
N LEU A 123 9.28 0.76 6.33
CA LEU A 123 9.46 0.25 7.70
C LEU A 123 10.19 1.23 8.63
N LYS A 124 10.98 2.15 8.06
CA LYS A 124 11.67 3.23 8.79
C LYS A 124 10.87 4.52 8.88
N SER A 125 9.67 4.54 8.30
CA SER A 125 8.81 5.72 8.30
C SER A 125 8.38 6.09 9.71
N LYS A 126 8.26 7.39 9.96
CA LYS A 126 7.63 7.92 11.18
C LYS A 126 6.11 7.72 11.20
N TYR A 127 5.51 7.37 10.05
CA TYR A 127 4.07 7.17 9.89
C TYR A 127 3.73 5.68 10.08
N GLU A 128 2.93 5.35 11.08
CA GLU A 128 2.54 3.97 11.40
C GLU A 128 1.86 3.27 10.21
N GLU A 129 1.00 3.97 9.48
CA GLU A 129 0.32 3.41 8.31
C GLU A 129 1.31 2.90 7.24
N TYR A 130 2.45 3.59 7.07
CA TYR A 130 3.47 3.18 6.11
C TYR A 130 4.19 1.92 6.59
N VAL A 131 4.50 1.86 7.89
CA VAL A 131 5.10 0.69 8.51
C VAL A 131 4.18 -0.52 8.36
N LEU A 132 2.88 -0.35 8.63
CA LEU A 132 1.87 -1.41 8.48
C LEU A 132 1.77 -1.92 7.04
N VAL A 133 1.73 -1.02 6.05
CA VAL A 133 1.69 -1.40 4.63
C VAL A 133 2.93 -2.21 4.26
N GLY A 134 4.12 -1.79 4.72
CA GLY A 134 5.37 -2.52 4.51
C GLY A 134 5.38 -3.90 5.18
N LEU A 135 4.93 -3.99 6.43
CA LEU A 135 4.84 -5.25 7.17
C LEU A 135 3.86 -6.24 6.53
N ASN A 136 2.66 -5.78 6.14
CA ASN A 136 1.66 -6.61 5.49
C ASN A 136 2.18 -7.14 4.14
N TRP A 137 2.91 -6.32 3.39
CA TRP A 137 3.58 -6.77 2.17
C TRP A 137 4.59 -7.89 2.45
N LEU A 138 5.49 -7.71 3.43
CA LEU A 138 6.45 -8.74 3.81
C LEU A 138 5.74 -10.04 4.22
N GLN A 139 4.70 -9.93 5.04
CA GLN A 139 3.90 -11.08 5.45
C GLN A 139 3.31 -11.85 4.26
N ALA A 140 2.77 -11.13 3.27
CA ALA A 140 2.22 -11.73 2.05
C ALA A 140 3.30 -12.45 1.21
N VAL A 141 4.46 -11.81 1.03
CA VAL A 141 5.61 -12.40 0.32
C VAL A 141 6.05 -13.69 1.01
N ILE A 142 6.25 -13.66 2.33
CA ILE A 142 6.68 -14.84 3.09
C ILE A 142 5.69 -15.98 2.96
N LYS A 143 4.40 -15.68 3.16
CA LYS A 143 3.33 -16.68 3.07
C LYS A 143 3.30 -17.32 1.67
N ARG A 144 3.51 -16.52 0.62
CA ARG A 144 3.49 -17.01 -0.76
C ARG A 144 4.66 -17.94 -1.08
N TRP A 145 5.88 -17.57 -0.69
CA TRP A 145 7.09 -18.32 -1.04
C TRP A 145 7.64 -19.19 0.08
N TRP A 146 6.85 -19.43 1.12
CA TRP A 146 7.28 -20.18 2.31
C TRP A 146 7.94 -21.52 1.99
N SER A 147 7.33 -22.33 1.11
CA SER A 147 7.84 -23.66 0.74
C SER A 147 9.22 -23.65 0.09
N GLN A 148 9.60 -22.53 -0.51
CA GLN A 148 10.91 -22.33 -1.12
C GLN A 148 11.86 -21.69 -0.10
N LEU A 149 11.42 -20.64 0.59
CA LEU A 149 12.20 -19.95 1.62
C LEU A 149 12.60 -20.87 2.80
N SER A 150 11.80 -21.87 3.12
CA SER A 150 12.07 -22.82 4.21
C SER A 150 13.18 -23.83 3.90
N LYS A 151 13.57 -24.01 2.63
CA LYS A 151 14.63 -24.94 2.25
C LYS A 151 16.00 -24.41 2.64
N ASN A 152 16.96 -25.31 2.84
CA ASN A 152 18.36 -24.92 3.06
C ASN A 152 18.91 -24.23 1.82
N THR A 153 19.82 -23.29 2.03
CA THR A 153 20.35 -22.44 0.96
C THR A 153 21.03 -23.25 -0.15
N ASP A 154 21.60 -24.41 0.19
CA ASP A 154 22.29 -25.31 -0.72
C ASP A 154 21.33 -26.10 -1.64
N ASP A 155 20.03 -26.17 -1.28
CA ASP A 155 18.98 -26.87 -2.04
C ASP A 155 18.13 -25.91 -2.91
N LEU A 156 18.53 -24.64 -3.02
CA LEU A 156 17.79 -23.62 -3.75
C LEU A 156 18.30 -23.49 -5.19
N GLU A 157 17.49 -23.89 -6.16
CA GLU A 157 17.83 -23.76 -7.59
C GLU A 157 17.58 -22.35 -8.16
N ASP A 158 16.74 -21.53 -7.52
CA ASP A 158 16.39 -20.18 -7.98
C ASP A 158 17.21 -19.11 -7.25
N GLU A 159 18.09 -18.44 -7.99
CA GLU A 159 18.93 -17.33 -7.52
C GLU A 159 18.11 -16.20 -6.88
N ASN A 160 16.93 -15.89 -7.43
CA ASN A 160 16.08 -14.83 -6.88
C ASN A 160 15.52 -15.21 -5.51
N ILE A 161 15.22 -16.49 -5.29
CA ILE A 161 14.77 -16.97 -3.98
C ILE A 161 15.90 -16.90 -2.96
N GLN A 162 17.13 -17.25 -3.36
CA GLN A 162 18.31 -17.11 -2.50
C GLN A 162 18.53 -15.65 -2.10
N VAL A 163 18.50 -14.73 -3.08
CA VAL A 163 18.66 -13.29 -2.85
C VAL A 163 17.54 -12.77 -1.95
N LEU A 164 16.28 -13.11 -2.24
CA LEU A 164 15.14 -12.71 -1.43
C LEU A 164 15.30 -13.19 0.03
N LYS A 165 15.65 -14.47 0.23
CA LYS A 165 15.88 -15.04 1.57
C LYS A 165 16.97 -14.27 2.31
N TRP A 166 18.10 -14.01 1.67
CA TRP A 166 19.20 -13.27 2.27
C TRP A 166 18.81 -11.85 2.66
N GLN A 167 18.13 -11.14 1.75
CA GLN A 167 17.73 -9.77 2.02
C GLN A 167 16.67 -9.65 3.13
N LEU A 168 15.78 -10.64 3.25
CA LEU A 168 14.80 -10.72 4.34
C LEU A 168 15.50 -10.96 5.68
N ILE A 169 16.46 -11.90 5.74
CA ILE A 169 17.25 -12.15 6.96
C ILE A 169 18.03 -10.88 7.38
N ASP A 170 18.68 -10.20 6.42
CA ASP A 170 19.39 -8.94 6.67
C ASP A 170 18.45 -7.84 7.21
N LEU A 171 17.25 -7.73 6.63
CA LEU A 171 16.23 -6.78 7.06
C LEU A 171 15.86 -7.00 8.54
N TRP A 172 15.56 -8.23 8.96
CA TRP A 172 15.14 -8.49 10.34
C TRP A 172 16.30 -8.44 11.35
N LYS A 173 17.53 -8.71 10.91
CA LYS A 173 18.71 -8.46 11.76
C LYS A 173 18.85 -6.99 12.12
N LYS A 174 18.53 -6.09 11.18
CA LYS A 174 18.63 -4.63 11.35
C LYS A 174 17.41 -4.02 12.05
N GLU A 175 16.20 -4.49 11.74
CA GLU A 175 14.94 -3.89 12.22
C GLU A 175 14.36 -4.55 13.48
N LYS A 176 15.20 -5.05 14.39
CA LYS A 176 14.77 -5.72 15.64
C LYS A 176 13.89 -4.86 16.54
N GLN A 177 14.02 -3.54 16.43
CA GLN A 177 13.21 -2.56 17.15
C GLN A 177 11.71 -2.67 16.85
N LEU A 178 11.32 -3.07 15.63
CA LEU A 178 9.90 -3.18 15.24
C LEU A 178 9.15 -4.24 16.05
N ILE A 179 9.87 -5.27 16.50
CA ILE A 179 9.34 -6.37 17.33
C ILE A 179 9.06 -5.89 18.76
N GLN A 180 9.74 -4.84 19.22
CA GLN A 180 9.59 -4.30 20.57
C GLN A 180 8.45 -3.28 20.68
N VAL A 181 7.94 -2.78 19.54
CA VAL A 181 6.82 -1.83 19.50
C VAL A 181 5.57 -2.50 20.13
N PRO A 182 4.87 -1.86 21.06
CA PRO A 182 3.62 -2.40 21.60
C PRO A 182 2.47 -2.28 20.59
N GLY A 183 1.39 -3.03 20.82
CA GLY A 183 0.18 -2.92 20.01
C GLY A 183 0.22 -3.69 18.69
N TYR A 184 -0.66 -3.30 17.77
CA TYR A 184 -0.94 -4.03 16.53
C TYR A 184 0.29 -4.15 15.61
N THR A 185 0.99 -3.04 15.37
CA THR A 185 2.17 -2.98 14.51
C THR A 185 3.27 -3.94 14.96
N GLY A 186 3.60 -3.95 16.25
CA GLY A 186 4.62 -4.86 16.77
C GLY A 186 4.18 -6.32 16.80
N ASN A 187 2.89 -6.61 16.93
CA ASN A 187 2.37 -7.97 16.80
C ASN A 187 2.56 -8.53 15.38
N ILE A 188 2.33 -7.71 14.34
CA ILE A 188 2.61 -8.12 12.95
C ILE A 188 4.12 -8.31 12.74
N ALA A 189 4.94 -7.40 13.26
CA ALA A 189 6.40 -7.50 13.16
C ALA A 189 6.93 -8.79 13.82
N LYS A 190 6.39 -9.15 14.99
CA LYS A 190 6.67 -10.44 15.66
C LYS A 190 6.30 -11.62 14.78
N GLU A 191 5.08 -11.65 14.22
CA GLU A 191 4.64 -12.75 13.36
C GLU A 191 5.58 -12.90 12.16
N CYS A 192 5.90 -11.80 11.48
CA CYS A 192 6.84 -11.81 10.38
C CYS A 192 8.21 -12.36 10.82
N SER A 193 8.78 -11.84 11.92
CA SER A 193 10.08 -12.27 12.43
C SER A 193 10.11 -13.75 12.85
N THR A 194 9.04 -14.28 13.47
CA THR A 194 9.00 -15.70 13.89
C THR A 194 9.00 -16.67 12.72
N ASN A 195 8.45 -16.24 11.56
CA ASN A 195 8.58 -17.02 10.34
C ASN A 195 10.03 -17.03 9.82
N PHE A 196 10.90 -16.11 10.26
CA PHE A 196 12.31 -16.01 9.82
C PHE A 196 13.35 -16.49 10.83
N THR A 197 12.97 -16.94 12.04
CA THR A 197 13.92 -17.64 12.93
C THR A 197 14.25 -19.00 12.35
N PHE A 198 15.11 -19.00 11.33
CA PHE A 198 15.60 -20.13 10.54
C PHE A 198 16.55 -21.07 11.29
N GLU A 199 16.64 -21.00 12.62
CA GLU A 199 17.63 -21.74 13.40
C GLU A 199 17.05 -22.78 14.36
N ASN A 200 15.75 -23.09 14.33
CA ASN A 200 15.21 -24.13 15.21
C ASN A 200 14.22 -25.09 14.51
N PRO A 201 14.64 -26.31 14.12
CA PRO A 201 13.79 -27.33 13.51
C PRO A 201 12.60 -27.77 14.37
N VAL A 202 12.61 -27.47 15.68
CA VAL A 202 11.61 -27.96 16.64
C VAL A 202 10.34 -27.10 16.66
N LEU A 203 10.44 -25.81 16.33
CA LEU A 203 9.31 -24.85 16.42
C LEU A 203 8.49 -24.72 15.12
N THR A 204 9.04 -25.14 13.98
CA THR A 204 8.37 -25.11 12.68
C THR A 204 7.14 -26.02 12.61
N SER A 205 7.10 -27.11 13.39
CA SER A 205 5.98 -28.07 13.38
C SER A 205 4.69 -27.53 14.01
N THR A 206 4.79 -26.60 14.95
CA THR A 206 3.64 -26.07 15.70
C THR A 206 2.96 -24.92 14.97
N LEU A 207 3.73 -24.08 14.26
CA LEU A 207 3.21 -22.92 13.50
C LEU A 207 2.66 -23.30 12.11
N LEU A 208 3.18 -24.38 11.50
CA LEU A 208 2.60 -24.96 10.27
C LEU A 208 1.11 -25.32 10.43
N LYS A 209 0.68 -25.67 11.66
CA LYS A 209 -0.72 -26.00 11.95
C LYS A 209 -1.65 -24.77 12.01
N SER A 210 -1.15 -23.56 12.28
CA SER A 210 -2.00 -22.36 12.32
C SER A 210 -2.17 -21.71 10.95
N CYS A 211 -1.11 -21.65 10.14
CA CYS A 211 -1.18 -21.09 8.77
C CYS A 211 -1.99 -21.98 7.81
N VAL A 212 -1.91 -23.32 7.94
CA VAL A 212 -2.67 -24.24 7.07
C VAL A 212 -4.16 -24.32 7.47
N LYS A 213 -4.50 -24.07 8.74
CA LYS A 213 -5.90 -24.08 9.21
C LYS A 213 -6.72 -22.88 8.74
N GLY A 214 -6.09 -21.80 8.27
CA GLY A 214 -6.77 -20.65 7.66
C GLY A 214 -7.32 -20.90 6.25
N SER A 215 -6.97 -22.02 5.60
CA SER A 215 -7.32 -22.29 4.20
C SER A 215 -8.30 -23.47 4.01
N LYS A 216 -8.96 -23.95 5.07
CA LYS A 216 -10.03 -24.95 4.97
C LYS A 216 -11.26 -24.55 5.79
N SER A 217 -12.10 -23.68 5.23
CA SER A 217 -13.55 -23.70 5.47
C SER A 217 -14.29 -22.88 4.43
N LYS A 218 -14.80 -23.58 3.40
CA LYS A 218 -16.11 -23.40 2.74
C LYS A 218 -16.16 -24.32 1.50
N HIS A 219 -16.13 -25.62 1.73
CA HIS A 219 -16.81 -26.56 0.86
C HIS A 219 -18.10 -26.96 1.57
N GLY A 220 -19.10 -26.09 1.45
CA GLY A 220 -20.47 -26.41 1.77
C GLY A 220 -21.04 -27.21 0.62
N SER A 221 -21.25 -28.50 0.86
CA SER A 221 -21.95 -29.44 0.00
C SER A 221 -23.26 -28.84 -0.52
N LYS A 222 -23.33 -28.49 -1.81
CA LYS A 222 -24.60 -28.42 -2.51
C LYS A 222 -24.83 -29.78 -3.17
N GLN A 223 -25.77 -30.51 -2.60
CA GLN A 223 -26.35 -31.71 -3.20
C GLN A 223 -26.89 -31.35 -4.58
N TYR A 224 -26.42 -32.05 -5.61
CA TYR A 224 -27.07 -32.11 -6.91
C TYR A 224 -28.34 -32.95 -6.77
N LEU A 225 -29.51 -32.31 -6.81
CA LEU A 225 -30.75 -32.99 -7.15
C LEU A 225 -30.81 -33.09 -8.69
N ARG A 226 -30.77 -34.34 -9.17
CA ARG A 226 -31.18 -34.72 -10.52
C ARG A 226 -32.64 -34.30 -10.73
N LEU A 227 -32.92 -33.62 -11.84
CA LEU A 227 -34.20 -33.73 -12.53
C LEU A 227 -33.87 -34.12 -13.98
N GLN A 228 -34.05 -35.41 -14.25
CA GLN A 228 -34.35 -35.93 -15.59
C GLN A 228 -35.84 -36.28 -15.58
N ASP A 229 -36.46 -36.09 -16.75
CA ASP A 229 -37.75 -36.65 -17.19
C ASP A 229 -39.03 -35.89 -16.81
N LEU A 230 -39.37 -34.86 -17.62
CA LEU A 230 -40.60 -34.75 -18.44
C LEU A 230 -40.57 -33.48 -19.29
#